data_AF-A0A133ZVK5-F1
#
_entry.id   AF-A0A133ZVK5-F1
#
_cell.length_a   1.000
_cell.length_b   1.000
_cell.length_c   1.000
_cell.angle_alpha   90.00
_cell.angle_beta   90.00
_cell.angle_gamma   90.00
#
_symmetry.space_group_name_H-M   'P 1'
#
loop_
_entity.id
_entity.type
_entity.pdbx_description
1 polymer ?
#
loop_
_entity_poly.entity_id
_entity_poly.type
_entity_poly.pdbx_seq_one_letter_code
_entity_poly.pdbx_strand_id
1 'polypeptide(L)' 'MSHKYFTINERNKLEVLLNENYRIKRIAEILEKDRAAIYREIMRVKGEYCAEKA' A
#
# COMPACT_ATOMS: atom_id res chain seq x y z
N MET A 1 -12.14 -12.15 1.58
CA MET A 1 -11.07 -11.36 0.95
C MET A 1 -9.76 -12.10 1.13
N SER A 2 -9.00 -12.38 0.07
CA SER A 2 -7.68 -12.98 0.22
C SER A 2 -6.73 -11.92 0.79
N HIS A 3 -6.20 -12.15 1.98
CA HIS A 3 -5.15 -11.32 2.58
C HIS A 3 -3.82 -11.58 1.86
N LYS A 4 -3.72 -11.13 0.60
CA LYS A 4 -2.42 -11.08 -0.10
C LYS A 4 -1.62 -9.93 0.51
N TYR A 5 -0.70 -10.28 1.41
CA TYR A 5 0.23 -9.33 1.98
C TYR A 5 1.09 -8.68 0.89
N PHE A 6 1.49 -7.43 1.11
CA PHE A 6 2.54 -6.82 0.32
C PHE A 6 3.86 -7.57 0.58
N THR A 7 4.54 -7.94 -0.49
CA THR A 7 5.93 -8.39 -0.46
C THR A 7 6.85 -7.19 -0.20
N ILE A 8 8.10 -7.46 0.20
CA ILE A 8 9.07 -6.38 0.44
C ILE A 8 9.35 -5.55 -0.83
N ASN A 9 9.37 -6.21 -2.00
CA ASN A 9 9.57 -5.53 -3.28
C ASN A 9 8.40 -4.62 -3.66
N GLU A 10 7.16 -5.06 -3.41
CA GLU A 10 5.99 -4.21 -3.64
C GLU A 10 5.96 -3.00 -2.70
N ARG A 11 6.44 -3.15 -1.45
CA ARG A 11 6.59 -2.01 -0.52
C ARG A 11 7.64 -1.01 -0.98
N ASN A 12 8.81 -1.48 -1.37
CA ASN A 12 9.87 -0.60 -1.88
C ASN A 12 9.39 0.17 -3.12
N LYS A 13 8.67 -0.49 -4.03
CA LYS A 13 8.04 0.18 -5.18
C LYS A 13 6.97 1.18 -4.75
N LEU A 14 6.11 0.83 -3.80
CA LEU A 14 5.08 1.74 -3.27
C LEU A 14 5.71 3.01 -2.70
N GLU A 15 6.81 2.90 -1.94
CA GLU A 15 7.53 4.03 -1.36
C GLU A 15 8.13 4.96 -2.42
N VAL A 16 8.79 4.39 -3.44
CA VAL A 16 9.31 5.16 -4.58
C VAL A 16 8.19 5.90 -5.31
N LEU A 17 7.09 5.22 -5.63
CA LEU A 17 5.96 5.82 -6.35
C LEU A 17 5.27 6.93 -5.55
N LEU A 18 5.22 6.81 -4.22
CA LEU A 18 4.69 7.85 -3.34
C LEU A 18 5.63 9.06 -3.28
N ASN A 19 6.95 8.84 -3.25
CA ASN A 19 7.95 9.92 -3.30
C ASN A 19 7.94 10.66 -4.63
N GLU A 20 7.67 9.96 -5.73
CA GLU A 20 7.43 10.55 -7.06
C GLU A 20 6.04 11.22 -7.20
N ASN A 21 5.27 11.26 -6.11
CA ASN A 21 3.98 11.93 -6.00
C ASN A 21 2.91 11.39 -6.98
N TYR A 22 2.98 10.08 -7.30
CA TYR A 22 1.96 9.44 -8.12
C TYR A 22 0.61 9.42 -7.42
N ARG A 23 -0.46 9.55 -8.22
CA ARG A 23 -1.83 9.35 -7.74
C ARG A 23 -2.04 7.90 -7.31
N ILE A 24 -2.66 7.69 -6.15
CA ILE A 24 -2.95 6.35 -5.60
C ILE A 24 -3.69 5.45 -6.59
N LYS A 25 -4.56 5.98 -7.45
CA LYS A 25 -5.22 5.22 -8.51
C LYS A 25 -4.22 4.59 -9.51
N ARG A 26 -3.24 5.38 -9.96
CA ARG A 26 -2.16 4.90 -10.85
C ARG A 26 -1.28 3.86 -10.14
N ILE A 27 -0.98 4.09 -8.86
CA ILE A 27 -0.19 3.14 -8.06
C ILE A 27 -0.93 1.79 -7.92
N ALA A 28 -2.25 1.83 -7.70
CA ALA A 28 -3.10 0.63 -7.66
C ALA A 28 -3.06 -0.17 -8.96
N GLU A 29 -3.11 0.53 -10.10
CA GLU A 29 -2.96 -0.08 -11.43
C GLU A 29 -1.57 -0.69 -11.63
N ILE A 30 -0.49 0.01 -11.23
CA ILE A 30 0.91 -0.46 -11.39
C ILE A 30 1.22 -1.67 -10.50
N LEU A 31 0.73 -1.67 -9.27
CA LEU A 31 0.97 -2.75 -8.30
C LEU A 31 -0.04 -3.89 -8.41
N GLU A 32 -1.05 -3.75 -9.28
CA GLU A 32 -2.18 -4.68 -9.40
C GLU A 32 -2.85 -4.98 -8.04
N LYS A 33 -3.04 -3.93 -7.24
CA LYS A 33 -3.65 -4.02 -5.90
C LYS A 33 -4.88 -3.15 -5.80
N ASP A 34 -5.79 -3.54 -4.91
CA ASP A 34 -6.89 -2.69 -4.52
C ASP A 34 -6.39 -1.41 -3.84
N ARG A 35 -7.08 -0.31 -4.13
CA ARG A 35 -6.82 0.99 -3.48
C ARG A 35 -6.89 0.88 -1.95
N ALA A 36 -7.85 0.10 -1.42
CA ALA A 36 -8.00 -0.14 0.01
C ALA A 36 -6.81 -0.90 0.62
N ALA A 37 -6.13 -1.77 -0.14
CA ALA A 37 -4.91 -2.41 0.33
C ALA A 37 -3.76 -1.41 0.42
N ILE A 38 -3.61 -0.55 -0.59
CA ILE A 38 -2.59 0.51 -0.59
C ILE A 38 -2.80 1.50 0.56
N TYR A 39 -4.03 1.97 0.80
CA TYR A 39 -4.30 2.88 1.92
C TYR A 39 -3.94 2.25 3.27
N ARG A 40 -4.29 0.97 3.48
CA ARG A 40 -3.92 0.24 4.71
C ARG A 40 -2.41 0.10 4.86
N GLU A 41 -1.68 -0.20 3.78
CA GLU A 41 -0.23 -0.32 3.83
C GLU A 41 0.43 1.04 4.13
N ILE A 42 -0.07 2.13 3.54
CA ILE A 42 0.39 3.50 3.85
C ILE A 42 0.16 3.83 5.33
N MET A 43 -1.05 3.59 5.86
CA MET A 43 -1.35 3.84 7.27
C MET A 43 -0.54 2.93 8.20
N ARG A 44 -0.22 1.70 7.77
CA ARG A 44 0.63 0.77 8.52
C ARG A 44 2.07 1.28 8.61
N VAL A 45 2.63 1.76 7.49
CA VAL A 45 3.99 2.36 7.46
C VAL A 45 4.06 3.62 8.33
N LYS A 46 3.00 4.43 8.35
CA LYS A 46 2.90 5.58 9.26
C LYS A 46 2.71 5.21 10.74
N GLY A 47 2.46 3.93 11.04
CA GLY A 47 2.13 3.47 12.40
C GLY A 47 0.72 3.82 12.87
N GLU A 48 -0.12 4.37 12.00
CA GLU A 48 -1.49 4.79 12.30
C GLU A 48 -2.50 3.63 12.21
N TYR A 49 -2.14 2.53 11.54
CA TYR A 49 -3.00 1.34 11.40
C TYR A 49 -2.36 0.10 12.02
N CYS A 50 -3.10 -0.56 12.92
CA CYS A 50 -2.79 -1.89 13.45
C CYS A 50 -3.99 -2.81 13.22
N ALA A 51 -3.76 -3.94 12.54
CA ALA A 51 -4.81 -4.90 12.23
C ALA A 51 -5.42 -5.55 13.49
N GLU A 52 -4.71 -5.56 14.61
CA GLU A 52 -5.18 -6.07 15.91
C GLU A 52 -6.16 -5.11 16.60
N LYS A 53 -6.22 -3.85 16.17
CA LYS A 53 -7.11 -2.82 16.71
C LYS A 53 -8.38 -2.60 15.87
N ALA A 54 -8.59 -3.39 14.82
CA ALA A 54 -9.67 -3.23 13.84
C ALA A 54 -10.76 -4.30 13.98
#